data_AF-A0A1X0T4S7-F1
#
_entry.id   AF-A0A1X0T4S7-F1
#
_cell.length_a   1.000
_cell.length_b   1.000
_cell.length_c   1.000
_cell.angle_alpha   90.00
_cell.angle_beta   90.00
_cell.angle_gamma   90.00
#
_symmetry.space_group_name_H-M   'P 1'
#
loop_
_entity.id
_entity.type
_entity.pdbx_description
1 polymer ?
#
loop_
_entity_poly.entity_id
_entity_poly.type
_entity_poly.pdbx_seq_one_letter_code
_entity_poly.pdbx_strand_id
1 'polypeptide(L)'
;MAATECPCMGARRRAALALAVSFAMVLGAAGPGLAETATSPEQAAAEAAGAWTELRPDLFGDRELIEGTGTIAIDAPKRATDPAVVPVTLSFDPKMDVRKVTLVIDENPSPVAATFEFAQGADIRELSTRVRVNAYTDIHAVAETGDGKLYVTKAFVKAAGGCAAPAAKDPEVAAREMGKMKIRAFETDDPAMHEAQLMIRHPNNSGLQKDQVTLLYIPAHFITDLQVDKGGKTLFTMTGGISISEDPSFRFRYGASDAGPFHAKASDTEGKTFEKTFDGGQS
;
A
#
# COMPACT_ATOMS: atom_id res chain seq x y z
N MET A 1 52.41 -31.61 66.95
CA MET A 1 52.88 -30.83 65.79
C MET A 1 54.28 -31.31 65.47
N ALA A 2 54.39 -32.15 64.45
CA ALA A 2 55.59 -32.90 64.09
C ALA A 2 56.23 -32.33 62.81
N ALA A 3 57.55 -32.22 62.85
CA ALA A 3 58.53 -32.75 61.88
C ALA A 3 58.47 -32.26 60.41
N THR A 4 59.51 -31.57 59.90
CA THR A 4 60.64 -32.09 59.07
C THR A 4 60.15 -32.58 57.68
N GLU A 5 60.67 -32.22 56.50
CA GLU A 5 62.04 -32.07 55.98
C GLU A 5 62.09 -31.20 54.70
N CYS A 6 63.26 -30.61 54.42
CA CYS A 6 63.75 -30.12 53.12
C CYS A 6 64.38 -31.32 52.35
N PRO A 7 64.74 -31.30 51.04
CA PRO A 7 65.86 -30.46 50.57
C PRO A 7 65.99 -30.20 49.03
N CYS A 8 67.11 -29.53 48.68
CA CYS A 8 67.92 -29.65 47.47
C CYS A 8 67.45 -28.97 46.17
N MET A 9 68.29 -28.44 45.29
CA MET A 9 69.73 -28.12 45.21
C MET A 9 69.90 -27.46 43.82
N GLY A 10 70.63 -26.36 43.68
CA GLY A 10 71.84 -26.43 42.86
C GLY A 10 71.83 -25.51 41.63
N ALA A 11 72.95 -24.81 41.47
CA ALA A 11 73.25 -23.78 40.50
C ALA A 11 73.36 -24.25 39.04
N ARG A 12 73.29 -23.32 38.07
CA ARG A 12 74.41 -22.91 37.18
C ARG A 12 73.92 -22.15 35.94
N ARG A 13 74.72 -21.14 35.56
CA ARG A 13 74.77 -20.46 34.25
C ARG A 13 74.82 -21.47 33.09
N ARG A 14 74.14 -21.20 31.98
CA ARG A 14 74.49 -21.53 30.57
C ARG A 14 73.39 -20.96 29.66
N ALA A 15 73.72 -19.96 28.85
CA ALA A 15 74.22 -20.11 27.48
C ALA A 15 73.08 -20.43 26.50
N ALA A 16 72.84 -19.46 25.60
CA ALA A 16 71.97 -19.59 24.46
C ALA A 16 72.38 -20.79 23.59
N LEU A 17 71.40 -21.58 23.16
CA LEU A 17 71.51 -22.39 21.96
C LEU A 17 70.13 -22.50 21.32
N ALA A 18 70.04 -22.00 20.10
CA ALA A 18 68.85 -22.08 19.26
C ALA A 18 68.53 -23.54 18.96
N LEU A 19 67.25 -23.91 19.11
CA LEU A 19 66.70 -25.12 18.53
C LEU A 19 65.54 -24.71 17.62
N ALA A 20 65.81 -24.77 16.31
CA ALA A 20 64.79 -24.63 15.29
C ALA A 20 63.81 -25.82 15.41
N VAL A 21 62.56 -25.52 15.71
CA VAL A 21 61.45 -26.46 15.53
C VAL A 21 60.65 -25.95 14.34
N SER A 22 60.79 -26.64 13.22
CA SER A 22 60.02 -26.45 12.01
C SER A 22 58.54 -26.73 12.29
N PHE A 23 57.74 -25.69 12.43
CA PHE A 23 56.29 -25.83 12.36
C PHE A 23 55.90 -25.84 10.89
N ALA A 24 55.53 -27.01 10.38
CA ALA A 24 54.99 -27.17 9.04
C ALA A 24 53.70 -26.32 8.93
N MET A 25 53.80 -25.21 8.22
CA MET A 25 52.67 -24.38 7.85
C MET A 25 51.86 -25.18 6.83
N VAL A 26 50.76 -25.80 7.28
CA VAL A 26 49.73 -26.30 6.36
C VAL A 26 49.16 -25.07 5.67
N LEU A 27 49.62 -24.79 4.45
CA LEU A 27 48.90 -23.92 3.53
C LEU A 27 47.56 -24.62 3.23
N GLY A 28 46.54 -24.28 4.00
CA GLY A 28 45.16 -24.48 3.57
C GLY A 28 45.00 -23.71 2.27
N ALA A 29 44.78 -24.43 1.17
CA ALA A 29 44.41 -23.83 -0.09
C ALA A 29 43.12 -23.03 0.13
N ALA A 30 43.23 -21.72 0.20
CA ALA A 30 42.10 -20.82 0.02
C ALA A 30 41.65 -20.99 -1.43
N GLY A 31 40.74 -21.94 -1.66
CA GLY A 31 39.96 -21.96 -2.89
C GLY A 31 39.25 -20.61 -3.02
N PRO A 32 39.01 -20.10 -4.24
CA PRO A 32 38.18 -18.93 -4.42
C PRO A 32 36.78 -19.30 -3.92
N GLY A 33 36.47 -18.93 -2.68
CA GLY A 33 35.12 -18.96 -2.16
C GLY A 33 34.31 -18.06 -3.06
N LEU A 34 33.41 -18.65 -3.84
CA LEU A 34 32.33 -17.92 -4.47
C LEU A 34 31.61 -17.19 -3.34
N ALA A 35 31.79 -15.88 -3.27
CA ALA A 35 30.95 -15.06 -2.42
C ALA A 35 29.53 -15.22 -2.96
N GLU A 36 28.71 -16.05 -2.31
CA GLU A 36 27.27 -15.96 -2.48
C GLU A 36 26.89 -14.53 -2.11
N THR A 37 26.54 -13.74 -3.12
CA THR A 37 25.95 -12.43 -2.90
C THR A 37 24.64 -12.66 -2.16
N ALA A 38 24.64 -12.48 -0.84
CA ALA A 38 23.44 -12.60 -0.03
C ALA A 38 22.37 -11.69 -0.62
N THR A 39 21.27 -12.29 -1.08
CA THR A 39 20.10 -11.57 -1.59
C THR A 39 19.63 -10.60 -0.50
N SER A 40 19.57 -9.32 -0.82
CA SER A 40 19.06 -8.33 0.14
C SER A 40 17.58 -8.63 0.46
N PRO A 41 17.07 -8.27 1.65
CA PRO A 41 15.63 -8.36 1.95
C PRO A 41 14.76 -7.67 0.88
N GLU A 42 15.30 -6.65 0.23
CA GLU A 42 14.69 -5.94 -0.90
C GLU A 42 14.54 -6.82 -2.14
N GLN A 43 15.62 -7.50 -2.56
CA GLN A 43 15.58 -8.42 -3.69
C GLN A 43 14.72 -9.65 -3.36
N ALA A 44 14.79 -10.15 -2.14
CA ALA A 44 13.96 -11.27 -1.69
C ALA A 44 12.46 -10.92 -1.73
N ALA A 45 12.06 -9.71 -1.32
CA ALA A 45 10.66 -9.28 -1.39
C ALA A 45 10.19 -9.05 -2.84
N ALA A 46 11.06 -8.55 -3.72
CA ALA A 46 10.72 -8.34 -5.14
C ALA A 46 10.72 -9.63 -5.97
N GLU A 47 11.50 -10.64 -5.56
CA GLU A 47 11.64 -11.93 -6.24
C GLU A 47 10.79 -13.05 -5.62
N ALA A 48 10.30 -12.87 -4.39
CA ALA A 48 9.36 -13.80 -3.78
C ALA A 48 8.15 -13.95 -4.71
N ALA A 49 7.67 -15.19 -4.88
CA ALA A 49 6.32 -15.40 -5.34
C ALA A 49 5.41 -14.79 -4.28
N GLY A 50 5.09 -13.50 -4.45
CA GLY A 50 4.36 -12.71 -3.46
C GLY A 50 2.98 -13.29 -3.22
N ALA A 51 2.30 -12.79 -2.18
CA ALA A 51 0.96 -13.24 -1.82
C ALA A 51 -0.02 -13.26 -3.01
N TRP A 52 0.23 -12.48 -4.08
CA TRP A 52 -0.54 -12.48 -5.33
C TRP A 52 -0.82 -13.88 -5.91
N THR A 53 0.13 -14.81 -5.84
CA THR A 53 -0.07 -16.16 -6.41
C THR A 53 -1.22 -16.89 -5.73
N GLU A 54 -1.39 -16.68 -4.42
CA GLU A 54 -2.48 -17.25 -3.63
C GLU A 54 -3.73 -16.36 -3.67
N LEU A 55 -3.57 -15.03 -3.67
CA LEU A 55 -4.69 -14.09 -3.69
C LEU A 55 -5.46 -14.09 -5.01
N ARG A 56 -4.77 -14.24 -6.14
CA ARG A 56 -5.38 -14.19 -7.48
C ARG A 56 -6.56 -15.18 -7.62
N PRO A 57 -6.41 -16.49 -7.37
CA PRO A 57 -7.52 -17.43 -7.50
C PRO A 57 -8.65 -17.15 -6.50
N ASP A 58 -8.35 -16.69 -5.28
CA ASP A 58 -9.37 -16.35 -4.29
C ASP A 58 -10.21 -15.13 -4.70
N LEU A 59 -9.59 -14.14 -5.33
CA LEU A 59 -10.23 -12.88 -5.72
C LEU A 59 -10.93 -12.96 -7.09
N PHE A 60 -10.39 -13.73 -8.03
CA PHE A 60 -10.84 -13.73 -9.43
C PHE A 60 -11.21 -15.12 -9.97
N GLY A 61 -11.07 -16.19 -9.18
CA GLY A 61 -11.30 -17.56 -9.61
C GLY A 61 -10.37 -17.98 -10.75
N ASP A 62 -10.90 -18.85 -11.62
CA ASP A 62 -10.18 -19.35 -12.80
C ASP A 62 -10.17 -18.37 -13.99
N ARG A 63 -10.61 -17.12 -13.80
CA ARG A 63 -10.67 -16.13 -14.88
C ARG A 63 -9.26 -15.81 -15.38
N GLU A 64 -9.13 -15.68 -16.70
CA GLU A 64 -7.88 -15.22 -17.31
C GLU A 64 -7.64 -13.75 -16.95
N LEU A 65 -6.44 -13.45 -16.43
CA LEU A 65 -5.98 -12.09 -16.22
C LEU A 65 -5.01 -11.76 -17.34
N ILE A 66 -5.43 -10.88 -18.24
CA ILE A 66 -4.67 -10.42 -19.39
C ILE A 66 -3.72 -9.31 -18.94
N GLU A 67 -2.50 -9.27 -19.48
CA GLU A 67 -1.58 -8.17 -19.24
C GLU A 67 -2.22 -6.83 -19.66
N GLY A 68 -2.31 -5.89 -18.72
CA GLY A 68 -3.03 -4.63 -18.87
C GLY A 68 -2.32 -3.56 -19.70
N THR A 69 -1.16 -3.87 -20.28
CA THR A 69 -0.36 -2.91 -21.06
C THR A 69 -1.21 -2.27 -22.16
N GLY A 70 -1.35 -0.95 -22.12
CA GLY A 70 -2.18 -0.19 -23.07
C GLY A 70 -3.68 -0.22 -22.79
N THR A 71 -4.15 -0.88 -21.73
CA THR A 71 -5.56 -0.87 -21.27
C THR A 71 -5.71 -0.15 -19.93
N ILE A 72 -4.86 -0.49 -18.96
CA ILE A 72 -4.80 0.12 -17.64
C ILE A 72 -3.34 0.41 -17.29
N ALA A 73 -3.09 1.60 -16.74
CA ALA A 73 -1.83 1.97 -16.14
C ALA A 73 -2.02 2.24 -14.65
N ILE A 74 -1.00 1.93 -13.86
CA ILE A 74 -0.90 2.27 -12.45
C ILE A 74 0.37 3.09 -12.24
N ASP A 75 0.21 4.25 -11.61
CA ASP A 75 1.30 5.09 -11.12
C ASP A 75 1.30 5.09 -9.60
N ALA A 76 2.44 4.76 -9.02
CA ALA A 76 2.69 4.75 -7.59
C ALA A 76 4.19 5.03 -7.35
N PRO A 77 4.58 5.65 -6.23
CA PRO A 77 5.97 5.95 -5.97
C PRO A 77 6.78 4.68 -5.73
N LYS A 78 7.98 4.58 -6.34
CA LYS A 78 8.90 3.46 -6.09
C LYS A 78 9.27 3.28 -4.61
N ARG A 79 9.26 4.38 -3.84
CA ARG A 79 9.44 4.41 -2.39
C ARG A 79 8.50 5.45 -1.80
N ALA A 80 7.67 5.05 -0.85
CA ALA A 80 6.79 5.98 -0.17
C ALA A 80 7.56 6.75 0.91
N THR A 81 7.37 8.07 0.95
CA THR A 81 7.85 8.92 2.06
C THR A 81 7.08 8.64 3.33
N ASP A 82 5.76 8.44 3.21
CA ASP A 82 4.87 8.05 4.30
C ASP A 82 4.05 6.83 3.87
N PRO A 83 4.22 5.67 4.53
CA PRO A 83 3.52 4.43 4.19
C PRO A 83 2.02 4.48 4.53
N ALA A 84 1.56 5.44 5.34
CA ALA A 84 0.15 5.59 5.70
C ALA A 84 -0.68 6.32 4.63
N VAL A 85 -0.03 7.02 3.69
CA VAL A 85 -0.67 7.88 2.67
C VAL A 85 0.03 7.76 1.30
N VAL A 86 0.17 6.54 0.80
CA VAL A 86 0.78 6.27 -0.52
C VAL A 86 -0.21 6.67 -1.62
N PRO A 87 0.11 7.65 -2.49
CA PRO A 87 -0.76 7.97 -3.62
C PRO A 87 -0.67 6.88 -4.68
N VAL A 88 -1.83 6.51 -5.23
CA VAL A 88 -1.96 5.57 -6.35
C VAL A 88 -2.90 6.19 -7.36
N THR A 89 -2.47 6.26 -8.61
CA THR A 89 -3.26 6.77 -9.74
C THR A 89 -3.44 5.67 -10.77
N LEU A 90 -4.67 5.46 -11.20
CA LEU A 90 -5.07 4.51 -12.23
C LEU A 90 -5.53 5.29 -13.45
N SER A 91 -5.02 4.94 -14.62
CA SER A 91 -5.43 5.53 -15.90
C SER A 91 -5.96 4.45 -16.83
N PHE A 92 -7.03 4.76 -17.56
CA PHE A 92 -7.74 3.80 -18.41
C PHE A 92 -7.71 4.25 -19.87
N ASP A 93 -7.45 3.31 -20.79
CA ASP A 93 -7.49 3.60 -22.23
C ASP A 93 -8.91 4.06 -22.62
N PRO A 94 -9.06 5.23 -23.27
CA PRO A 94 -10.35 5.72 -23.78
C PRO A 94 -11.11 4.75 -24.69
N LYS A 95 -10.41 3.81 -25.34
CA LYS A 95 -11.00 2.79 -26.22
C LYS A 95 -11.61 1.62 -25.46
N MET A 96 -11.33 1.51 -24.16
CA MET A 96 -11.74 0.39 -23.33
C MET A 96 -12.94 0.78 -22.46
N ASP A 97 -13.97 -0.06 -22.47
CA ASP A 97 -15.14 0.10 -21.62
C ASP A 97 -14.88 -0.51 -20.24
N VAL A 98 -14.01 0.13 -19.44
CA VAL A 98 -13.71 -0.32 -18.07
C VAL A 98 -14.93 -0.09 -17.18
N ARG A 99 -15.42 -1.14 -16.51
CA ARG A 99 -16.61 -1.11 -15.66
C ARG A 99 -16.34 -1.31 -14.19
N LYS A 100 -15.27 -2.02 -13.85
CA LYS A 100 -14.88 -2.23 -12.46
C LYS A 100 -13.37 -2.28 -12.34
N VAL A 101 -12.83 -1.77 -11.25
CA VAL A 101 -11.40 -1.85 -10.95
C VAL A 101 -11.21 -2.24 -9.51
N THR A 102 -10.46 -3.32 -9.28
CA THR A 102 -10.08 -3.79 -7.95
C THR A 102 -8.61 -3.48 -7.71
N LEU A 103 -8.34 -2.70 -6.65
CA LEU A 103 -6.99 -2.38 -6.18
C LEU A 103 -6.60 -3.38 -5.09
N VAL A 104 -5.53 -4.14 -5.33
CA VAL A 104 -5.01 -5.18 -4.43
C VAL A 104 -3.59 -4.83 -4.01
N ILE A 105 -3.29 -4.95 -2.73
CA ILE A 105 -1.97 -4.71 -2.14
C ILE A 105 -1.56 -6.02 -1.48
N ASP A 106 -0.67 -6.76 -2.12
CA ASP A 106 -0.45 -8.19 -1.82
C ASP A 106 -0.11 -8.44 -0.35
N GLU A 107 0.83 -7.68 0.21
CA GLU A 107 1.33 -7.87 1.57
C GLU A 107 0.59 -7.03 2.64
N ASN A 108 -0.59 -6.51 2.31
CA ASN A 108 -1.45 -5.87 3.31
C ASN A 108 -2.30 -6.90 4.07
N PRO A 109 -2.56 -6.71 5.38
CA PRO A 109 -3.46 -7.57 6.17
C PRO A 109 -4.87 -7.70 5.59
N SER A 110 -5.33 -6.68 4.86
CA SER A 110 -6.49 -6.74 3.97
C SER A 110 -6.03 -6.40 2.56
N PRO A 111 -5.83 -7.41 1.69
CA PRO A 111 -5.22 -7.20 0.38
C PRO A 111 -6.07 -6.33 -0.55
N VAL A 112 -7.39 -6.53 -0.60
CA VAL A 112 -8.29 -5.67 -1.37
C VAL A 112 -8.41 -4.32 -0.67
N ALA A 113 -7.85 -3.28 -1.28
CA ALA A 113 -7.88 -1.93 -0.74
C ALA A 113 -9.20 -1.22 -1.08
N ALA A 114 -9.62 -1.32 -2.33
CA ALA A 114 -10.91 -0.86 -2.80
C ALA A 114 -11.30 -1.54 -4.11
N THR A 115 -12.59 -1.68 -4.33
CA THR A 115 -13.19 -2.01 -5.63
C THR A 115 -14.06 -0.84 -6.05
N PHE A 116 -13.82 -0.30 -7.25
CA PHE A 116 -14.60 0.77 -7.84
C PHE A 116 -15.44 0.21 -8.97
N GLU A 117 -16.72 0.58 -9.05
CA GLU A 117 -17.59 0.26 -10.17
C GLU A 117 -18.01 1.54 -10.88
N PHE A 118 -17.82 1.58 -12.19
CA PHE A 118 -18.07 2.75 -13.03
C PHE A 118 -19.42 2.61 -13.73
N ALA A 119 -20.25 3.65 -13.63
CA ALA A 119 -21.53 3.67 -14.29
C ALA A 119 -21.36 3.78 -15.82
N GLN A 120 -22.31 3.21 -16.56
CA GLN A 120 -22.30 3.33 -18.01
C GLN A 120 -22.37 4.79 -18.45
N GLY A 121 -21.44 5.21 -19.30
CA GLY A 121 -21.38 6.59 -19.79
C GLY A 121 -20.82 7.59 -18.78
N ALA A 122 -20.35 7.14 -17.59
CA ALA A 122 -19.55 7.97 -16.69
C ALA A 122 -18.23 8.39 -17.33
N ASP A 123 -17.69 7.53 -18.21
CA ASP A 123 -16.46 7.77 -18.95
C ASP A 123 -15.31 8.10 -17.97
N ILE A 124 -15.07 7.24 -16.97
CA ILE A 124 -13.96 7.44 -16.04
C ILE A 124 -12.65 7.10 -16.75
N ARG A 125 -11.71 8.05 -16.79
CA ARG A 125 -10.42 7.92 -17.50
C ARG A 125 -9.22 7.93 -16.58
N GLU A 126 -9.37 8.53 -15.40
CA GLU A 126 -8.37 8.50 -14.35
C GLU A 126 -9.06 8.43 -12.99
N LEU A 127 -8.47 7.67 -12.07
CA LEU A 127 -8.90 7.57 -10.68
C LEU A 127 -7.66 7.51 -9.79
N SER A 128 -7.54 8.43 -8.84
CA SER A 128 -6.44 8.53 -7.90
C SER A 128 -6.95 8.56 -6.47
N THR A 129 -6.28 7.80 -5.60
CA THR A 129 -6.58 7.73 -4.17
C THR A 129 -5.31 7.55 -3.36
N ARG A 130 -5.44 7.46 -2.03
CA ARG A 130 -4.32 7.23 -1.11
C ARG A 130 -4.59 5.98 -0.30
N VAL A 131 -3.59 5.12 -0.23
CA VAL A 131 -3.64 3.83 0.47
C VAL A 131 -2.56 3.73 1.54
N ARG A 132 -2.84 2.90 2.54
CA ARG A 132 -1.88 2.42 3.54
C ARG A 132 -1.17 1.20 2.96
N VAL A 133 0.16 1.16 3.07
CA VAL A 133 0.98 0.03 2.61
C VAL A 133 1.79 -0.52 3.78
N ASN A 134 1.62 -1.81 4.07
CA ASN A 134 2.15 -2.43 5.28
C ASN A 134 3.54 -3.04 5.12
N ALA A 135 3.91 -3.46 3.91
CA ALA A 135 5.21 -4.04 3.60
C ALA A 135 5.61 -3.73 2.14
N TYR A 136 6.86 -4.02 1.79
CA TYR A 136 7.32 -3.89 0.41
C TYR A 136 6.53 -4.87 -0.44
N THR A 137 5.79 -4.36 -1.43
CA THR A 137 4.74 -5.13 -2.09
C THR A 137 4.49 -4.60 -3.49
N ASP A 138 4.01 -5.49 -4.36
CA ASP A 138 3.29 -5.06 -5.54
C ASP A 138 1.90 -4.55 -5.14
N ILE A 139 1.49 -3.48 -5.83
CA ILE A 139 0.11 -3.01 -5.86
C ILE A 139 -0.44 -3.39 -7.23
N HIS A 140 -1.40 -4.30 -7.25
CA HIS A 140 -2.09 -4.74 -8.46
C HIS A 140 -3.37 -3.91 -8.68
N ALA A 141 -3.61 -3.51 -9.92
CA ALA A 141 -4.88 -2.98 -10.36
C ALA A 141 -5.47 -3.93 -11.41
N VAL A 142 -6.65 -4.48 -11.11
CA VAL A 142 -7.38 -5.39 -12.01
C VAL A 142 -8.60 -4.68 -12.54
N ALA A 143 -8.58 -4.31 -13.83
CA ALA A 143 -9.72 -3.75 -14.54
C ALA A 143 -10.58 -4.86 -15.15
N GLU A 144 -11.88 -4.78 -14.93
CA GLU A 144 -12.89 -5.58 -15.61
C GLU A 144 -13.63 -4.71 -16.63
N THR A 145 -13.66 -5.16 -17.88
CA THR A 145 -14.32 -4.47 -18.99
C THR A 145 -15.77 -4.91 -19.16
N GLY A 146 -16.55 -4.15 -19.94
CA GLY A 146 -17.96 -4.44 -20.21
C GLY A 146 -18.23 -5.78 -20.90
N ASP A 147 -17.23 -6.37 -21.56
CA ASP A 147 -17.27 -7.73 -22.13
C ASP A 147 -16.80 -8.82 -21.14
N GLY A 148 -16.51 -8.46 -19.89
CA GLY A 148 -16.15 -9.37 -18.80
C GLY A 148 -14.70 -9.84 -18.80
N LYS A 149 -13.80 -9.25 -19.61
CA LYS A 149 -12.37 -9.57 -19.54
C LYS A 149 -11.70 -8.86 -18.37
N LEU A 150 -10.67 -9.50 -17.81
CA LEU A 150 -9.85 -8.94 -16.75
C LEU A 150 -8.48 -8.55 -17.29
N TYR A 151 -8.05 -7.33 -16.98
CA TYR A 151 -6.74 -6.80 -17.31
C TYR A 151 -6.02 -6.42 -16.03
N VAL A 152 -4.78 -6.89 -15.86
CA VAL A 152 -3.98 -6.64 -14.65
C VAL A 152 -2.73 -5.83 -14.98
N THR A 153 -2.44 -4.85 -14.14
CA THR A 153 -1.16 -4.14 -14.12
C THR A 153 -0.67 -4.01 -12.67
N LYS A 154 0.61 -3.72 -12.47
CA LYS A 154 1.18 -3.60 -11.13
C LYS A 154 2.25 -2.54 -11.01
N ALA A 155 2.42 -2.02 -9.80
CA ALA A 155 3.54 -1.18 -9.40
C ALA A 155 4.13 -1.66 -8.07
N PHE A 156 5.45 -1.90 -8.04
CA PHE A 156 6.16 -2.24 -6.82
C PHE A 156 6.46 -1.00 -5.98
N VAL A 157 6.06 -1.02 -4.71
CA VAL A 157 6.21 0.11 -3.78
C VAL A 157 7.04 -0.30 -2.56
N LYS A 158 8.11 0.45 -2.30
CA LYS A 158 8.90 0.33 -1.06
C LYS A 158 8.28 1.19 0.05
N ALA A 159 7.42 0.58 0.86
CA ALA A 159 6.77 1.19 2.02
C ALA A 159 6.54 0.13 3.12
N ALA A 160 6.54 0.50 4.41
CA ALA A 160 6.29 -0.46 5.48
C ALA A 160 5.61 0.18 6.69
N GLY A 161 4.70 -0.56 7.35
CA GLY A 161 4.05 -0.15 8.59
C GLY A 161 2.88 0.83 8.47
N GLY A 162 2.42 1.14 7.26
CA GLY A 162 1.36 2.14 7.02
C GLY A 162 0.00 1.80 7.65
N CYS A 163 -0.30 0.51 7.80
CA CYS A 163 -1.55 0.07 8.42
C CYS A 163 -1.54 0.28 9.94
N ALA A 164 -0.39 0.14 10.61
CA ALA A 164 -0.26 0.36 12.05
C ALA A 164 0.19 1.78 12.43
N ALA A 165 0.50 2.63 11.43
CA ALA A 165 0.90 4.00 11.65
C ALA A 165 -0.18 4.79 12.42
N PRO A 166 0.21 5.58 13.44
CA PRO A 166 -0.74 6.33 14.25
C PRO A 166 -1.52 7.34 13.39
N ALA A 167 -2.68 7.76 13.88
CA ALA A 167 -3.45 8.83 13.25
C ALA A 167 -2.61 10.11 13.17
N ALA A 168 -2.73 10.84 12.06
CA ALA A 168 -1.96 12.07 11.86
C ALA A 168 -2.52 13.24 12.68
N LYS A 169 -3.76 13.11 13.16
CA LYS A 169 -4.52 14.19 13.79
C LYS A 169 -4.91 13.88 15.22
N ASP A 170 -5.23 14.96 15.93
CA ASP A 170 -5.89 14.91 17.22
C ASP A 170 -7.25 14.18 17.12
N PRO A 171 -7.49 13.14 17.95
CA PRO A 171 -8.72 12.36 17.90
C PRO A 171 -10.00 13.17 18.18
N GLU A 172 -9.97 14.16 19.06
CA GLU A 172 -11.16 14.97 19.36
C GLU A 172 -11.53 15.85 18.18
N VAL A 173 -10.54 16.45 17.53
CA VAL A 173 -10.74 17.23 16.31
C VAL A 173 -11.25 16.33 15.19
N ALA A 174 -10.64 15.15 14.99
CA ALA A 174 -11.07 14.19 13.98
C ALA A 174 -12.52 13.75 14.18
N ALA A 175 -12.94 13.52 15.43
CA ALA A 175 -14.32 13.15 15.76
C ALA A 175 -15.33 14.27 15.44
N ARG A 176 -15.00 15.53 15.73
CA ARG A 176 -15.89 16.68 15.46
C ARG A 176 -16.03 17.01 13.97
N GLU A 177 -14.98 16.72 13.20
CA GLU A 177 -14.94 17.00 11.76
C GLU A 177 -15.41 15.81 10.92
N MET A 178 -15.65 14.64 11.52
CA MET A 178 -16.05 13.41 10.85
C MET A 178 -17.29 13.62 9.96
N GLY A 179 -17.23 13.08 8.74
CA GLY A 179 -18.31 13.20 7.76
C GLY A 179 -18.30 14.51 6.97
N LYS A 180 -17.49 15.51 7.34
CA LYS A 180 -17.37 16.72 6.52
C LYS A 180 -16.74 16.38 5.17
N MET A 181 -17.47 16.72 4.11
CA MET A 181 -17.02 16.51 2.74
C MET A 181 -16.74 17.82 2.02
N LYS A 182 -15.75 17.78 1.14
CA LYS A 182 -15.39 18.85 0.21
C LYS A 182 -15.12 18.26 -1.17
N ILE A 183 -15.59 18.94 -2.22
CA ILE A 183 -15.23 18.64 -3.59
C ILE A 183 -14.47 19.83 -4.19
N ARG A 184 -13.49 19.56 -5.05
CA ARG A 184 -12.79 20.56 -5.86
C ARG A 184 -12.88 20.14 -7.31
N ALA A 185 -13.26 21.06 -8.19
CA ALA A 185 -13.17 20.86 -9.64
C ALA A 185 -11.86 21.46 -10.16
N PHE A 186 -11.32 20.88 -11.23
CA PHE A 186 -10.10 21.32 -11.89
C PHE A 186 -10.35 21.51 -13.38
N GLU A 187 -9.64 22.48 -13.96
CA GLU A 187 -9.61 22.65 -15.41
C GLU A 187 -8.85 21.48 -16.05
N THR A 188 -9.30 21.10 -17.24
CA THR A 188 -8.73 20.04 -18.06
C THR A 188 -8.30 20.63 -19.40
N ASP A 189 -7.24 20.05 -19.98
CA ASP A 189 -6.79 20.46 -21.32
C ASP A 189 -7.71 19.92 -22.44
N ASP A 190 -8.50 18.88 -22.13
CA ASP A 190 -9.47 18.28 -23.02
C ASP A 190 -10.89 18.80 -22.70
N PRO A 191 -11.53 19.57 -23.60
CA PRO A 191 -12.85 20.13 -23.36
C PRO A 191 -13.97 19.10 -23.24
N ALA A 192 -13.74 17.83 -23.61
CA ALA A 192 -14.68 16.73 -23.42
C ALA A 192 -14.54 16.06 -22.05
N MET A 193 -13.53 16.44 -21.25
CA MET A 193 -13.22 15.83 -19.97
C MET A 193 -13.38 16.82 -18.83
N HIS A 194 -13.76 16.31 -17.68
CA HIS A 194 -13.88 17.04 -16.43
C HIS A 194 -13.07 16.36 -15.35
N GLU A 195 -12.63 17.13 -14.36
CA GLU A 195 -11.83 16.58 -13.28
C GLU A 195 -12.28 17.12 -11.93
N ALA A 196 -12.40 16.22 -10.97
CA ALA A 196 -12.80 16.57 -9.62
C ALA A 196 -12.04 15.75 -8.57
N GLN A 197 -11.96 16.29 -7.36
CA GLN A 197 -11.41 15.64 -6.19
C GLN A 197 -12.38 15.74 -5.03
N LEU A 198 -12.91 14.59 -4.61
CA LEU A 198 -13.66 14.44 -3.36
C LEU A 198 -12.69 14.21 -2.20
N MET A 199 -12.95 14.87 -1.08
CA MET A 199 -12.25 14.71 0.19
C MET A 199 -13.29 14.51 1.29
N ILE A 200 -13.10 13.46 2.09
CA ILE A 200 -14.00 13.10 3.19
C ILE A 200 -13.18 13.11 4.48
N ARG A 201 -13.62 13.84 5.50
CA ARG A 201 -13.05 13.74 6.85
C ARG A 201 -13.52 12.45 7.50
N HIS A 202 -12.60 11.52 7.71
CA HIS A 202 -12.89 10.24 8.35
C HIS A 202 -11.60 9.64 8.92
N PRO A 203 -11.61 9.06 10.14
CA PRO A 203 -10.41 8.51 10.75
C PRO A 203 -9.78 7.39 9.93
N ASN A 204 -10.61 6.54 9.30
CA ASN A 204 -10.14 5.40 8.50
C ASN A 204 -9.07 4.58 9.27
N ASN A 205 -9.44 4.21 10.50
CA ASN A 205 -8.64 3.37 11.38
C ASN A 205 -8.65 1.95 10.81
N SER A 206 -7.48 1.33 10.74
CA SER A 206 -7.31 0.01 10.14
C SER A 206 -7.63 -1.13 11.11
N GLY A 207 -7.70 -0.83 12.42
CA GLY A 207 -7.75 -1.85 13.47
C GLY A 207 -6.38 -2.24 14.02
N LEU A 208 -5.30 -1.79 13.39
CA LEU A 208 -3.93 -2.20 13.70
C LEU A 208 -3.12 -1.14 14.44
N GLN A 209 -3.63 0.09 14.47
CA GLN A 209 -3.04 1.16 15.26
C GLN A 209 -3.19 0.91 16.76
N LYS A 210 -2.20 1.34 17.54
CA LYS A 210 -2.32 1.39 19.01
C LYS A 210 -2.55 2.81 19.48
N ASP A 211 -3.50 2.95 20.39
CA ASP A 211 -3.69 4.18 21.14
C ASP A 211 -2.49 4.39 22.08
N GLN A 212 -1.84 5.55 22.00
CA GLN A 212 -0.58 5.80 22.71
C GLN A 212 -0.76 6.00 24.22
N VAL A 213 -2.00 6.18 24.69
CA VAL A 213 -2.33 6.39 26.11
C VAL A 213 -2.76 5.09 26.75
N THR A 214 -3.76 4.42 26.17
CA THR A 214 -4.34 3.18 26.69
C THR A 214 -3.54 1.94 26.31
N LEU A 215 -2.67 2.05 25.29
CA LEU A 215 -1.90 0.95 24.70
C LEU A 215 -2.73 -0.18 24.07
N LEU A 216 -4.05 0.04 23.95
CA LEU A 216 -4.99 -0.87 23.30
C LEU A 216 -5.00 -0.62 21.79
N TYR A 217 -5.43 -1.63 21.03
CA TYR A 217 -5.69 -1.45 19.60
C TYR A 217 -6.90 -0.55 19.39
N ILE A 218 -6.76 0.40 18.48
CA ILE A 218 -7.86 1.25 18.01
C ILE A 218 -8.72 0.37 17.10
N PRO A 219 -10.04 0.22 17.37
CA PRO A 219 -10.92 -0.56 16.51
C PRO A 219 -10.91 -0.08 15.07
N ALA A 220 -11.11 -1.00 14.13
CA ALA A 220 -11.26 -0.65 12.72
C ALA A 220 -12.49 0.24 12.53
N HIS A 221 -12.30 1.41 11.94
CA HIS A 221 -13.35 2.39 11.68
C HIS A 221 -13.05 3.12 10.38
N PHE A 222 -13.64 2.63 9.28
CA PHE A 222 -13.34 3.11 7.93
C PHE A 222 -14.59 3.18 7.05
N ILE A 223 -14.50 3.98 5.98
CA ILE A 223 -15.53 4.05 4.95
C ILE A 223 -15.59 2.73 4.19
N THR A 224 -16.74 2.03 4.25
CA THR A 224 -17.00 0.78 3.54
C THR A 224 -17.55 1.04 2.15
N ASP A 225 -18.40 2.05 2.00
CA ASP A 225 -19.13 2.32 0.76
C ASP A 225 -19.05 3.80 0.42
N LEU A 226 -18.90 4.11 -0.86
CA LEU A 226 -19.00 5.46 -1.41
C LEU A 226 -19.75 5.40 -2.73
N GLN A 227 -20.65 6.34 -2.95
CA GLN A 227 -21.28 6.63 -4.23
C GLN A 227 -21.04 8.09 -4.57
N VAL A 228 -20.62 8.35 -5.81
CA VAL A 228 -20.45 9.70 -6.35
C VAL A 228 -21.32 9.85 -7.59
N ASP A 229 -22.20 10.84 -7.54
CA ASP A 229 -23.12 11.18 -8.63
C ASP A 229 -22.84 12.59 -9.16
N LYS A 230 -23.18 12.80 -10.42
CA LYS A 230 -23.19 14.09 -11.10
C LYS A 230 -24.52 14.31 -11.82
N GLY A 231 -25.21 15.39 -11.50
CA GLY A 231 -26.49 15.73 -12.13
C GLY A 231 -27.56 14.64 -11.97
N GLY A 232 -27.54 13.91 -10.85
CA GLY A 232 -28.45 12.80 -10.58
C GLY A 232 -28.09 11.49 -11.28
N LYS A 233 -26.95 11.41 -11.96
CA LYS A 233 -26.42 10.17 -12.55
C LYS A 233 -25.18 9.73 -11.80
N THR A 234 -25.09 8.46 -11.46
CA THR A 234 -23.88 7.89 -10.85
C THR A 234 -22.70 7.99 -11.79
N LEU A 235 -21.56 8.41 -11.26
CA LEU A 235 -20.27 8.31 -11.91
C LEU A 235 -19.63 6.98 -11.53
N PHE A 236 -19.48 6.73 -10.23
CA PHE A 236 -18.95 5.49 -9.71
C PHE A 236 -19.42 5.20 -8.29
N THR A 237 -19.33 3.92 -7.92
CA THR A 237 -19.36 3.46 -6.54
C THR A 237 -18.02 2.89 -6.13
N MET A 238 -17.77 2.78 -4.83
CA MET A 238 -16.60 2.13 -4.26
C MET A 238 -17.04 1.28 -3.07
N THR A 239 -16.54 0.05 -3.02
CA THR A 239 -16.45 -0.75 -1.80
C THR A 239 -15.00 -0.70 -1.31
N GLY A 240 -14.78 -0.14 -0.12
CA GLY A 240 -13.47 0.11 0.47
C GLY A 240 -13.10 -0.89 1.58
N GLY A 241 -11.81 -0.92 1.91
CA GLY A 241 -11.27 -1.67 3.05
C GLY A 241 -10.39 -0.82 3.96
N ILE A 242 -9.80 -1.47 4.97
CA ILE A 242 -8.88 -0.84 5.94
C ILE A 242 -7.63 -0.22 5.32
N SER A 243 -7.34 -0.52 4.05
CA SER A 243 -6.18 -0.03 3.33
C SER A 243 -6.39 1.36 2.73
N ILE A 244 -7.60 1.94 2.74
CA ILE A 244 -7.79 3.35 2.36
C ILE A 244 -7.31 4.25 3.51
N SER A 245 -6.48 5.25 3.17
CA SER A 245 -5.86 6.16 4.14
C SER A 245 -6.86 7.00 4.96
N GLU A 246 -6.37 7.54 6.08
CA GLU A 246 -7.05 8.61 6.83
C GLU A 246 -7.41 9.78 5.91
N ASP A 247 -8.56 10.41 6.19
CA ASP A 247 -9.19 11.42 5.32
C ASP A 247 -9.24 10.99 3.85
N PRO A 248 -10.07 9.99 3.49
CA PRO A 248 -10.14 9.47 2.13
C PRO A 248 -10.26 10.58 1.09
N SER A 249 -9.45 10.47 0.04
CA SER A 249 -9.49 11.37 -1.10
C SER A 249 -9.56 10.58 -2.39
N PHE A 250 -10.46 11.01 -3.28
CA PHE A 250 -10.70 10.39 -4.57
C PHE A 250 -10.67 11.50 -5.62
N ARG A 251 -9.62 11.53 -6.43
CA ARG A 251 -9.51 12.41 -7.58
C ARG A 251 -9.82 11.59 -8.82
N PHE A 252 -10.66 12.11 -9.71
CA PHE A 252 -11.11 11.36 -10.87
C PHE A 252 -11.33 12.29 -12.05
N ARG A 253 -11.03 11.77 -13.23
CA ARG A 253 -11.29 12.43 -14.51
C ARG A 253 -12.39 11.67 -15.25
N TYR A 254 -13.41 12.38 -15.72
CA TYR A 254 -14.62 11.80 -16.26
C TYR A 254 -15.13 12.56 -17.50
N GLY A 255 -15.69 11.86 -18.47
CA GLY A 255 -16.25 12.45 -19.71
C GLY A 255 -17.78 12.60 -19.72
N ALA A 256 -18.47 12.19 -18.66
CA ALA A 256 -19.91 12.44 -18.52
C ALA A 256 -20.22 13.94 -18.43
N SER A 257 -21.47 14.31 -18.73
CA SER A 257 -21.93 15.70 -18.64
C SER A 257 -21.63 16.32 -17.27
N ASP A 258 -20.95 17.47 -17.28
CA ASP A 258 -20.73 18.29 -16.10
C ASP A 258 -21.93 19.19 -15.75
N ALA A 259 -23.14 18.85 -16.21
CA ALA A 259 -24.36 19.53 -15.76
C ALA A 259 -24.78 19.07 -14.35
N GLY A 260 -25.43 19.97 -13.61
CA GLY A 260 -26.00 19.68 -12.29
C GLY A 260 -24.99 19.58 -11.14
N PRO A 261 -25.46 19.37 -9.90
CA PRO A 261 -24.59 19.30 -8.73
C PRO A 261 -23.87 17.94 -8.64
N PHE A 262 -22.77 17.92 -7.91
CA PHE A 262 -22.24 16.66 -7.40
C PHE A 262 -23.05 16.22 -6.19
N HIS A 263 -23.23 14.91 -6.02
CA HIS A 263 -23.74 14.32 -4.80
C HIS A 263 -22.80 13.19 -4.38
N ALA A 264 -22.36 13.19 -3.12
CA ALA A 264 -21.54 12.13 -2.57
C ALA A 264 -22.24 11.54 -1.35
N LYS A 265 -22.29 10.21 -1.28
CA LYS A 265 -22.84 9.46 -0.15
C LYS A 265 -21.84 8.38 0.26
N ALA A 266 -21.46 8.37 1.52
CA ALA A 266 -20.52 7.39 2.09
C ALA A 266 -21.10 6.75 3.35
N SER A 267 -20.74 5.49 3.59
CA SER A 267 -21.10 4.75 4.80
C SER A 267 -19.87 4.13 5.44
N ASP A 268 -19.86 3.99 6.76
CA ASP A 268 -18.73 3.43 7.53
C ASP A 268 -19.09 2.11 8.23
N THR A 269 -18.06 1.45 8.79
CA THR A 269 -18.19 0.20 9.54
C THR A 269 -19.04 0.29 10.81
N GLU A 270 -19.37 1.49 11.30
CA GLU A 270 -20.26 1.70 12.44
C GLU A 270 -21.72 1.94 12.01
N GLY A 271 -22.00 1.88 10.70
CA GLY A 271 -23.33 2.11 10.12
C GLY A 271 -23.69 3.58 9.99
N LYS A 272 -22.75 4.52 10.20
CA LYS A 272 -22.99 5.94 9.96
C LYS A 272 -23.03 6.20 8.46
N THR A 273 -23.85 7.15 8.06
CA THR A 273 -23.96 7.61 6.68
C THR A 273 -23.67 9.10 6.63
N PHE A 274 -22.82 9.50 5.69
CA PHE A 274 -22.43 10.86 5.41
C PHE A 274 -22.83 11.19 3.98
N GLU A 275 -23.60 12.25 3.78
CA GLU A 275 -24.03 12.64 2.45
C GLU A 275 -23.94 14.15 2.27
N LYS A 276 -23.57 14.58 1.06
CA LYS A 276 -23.51 16.01 0.73
C LYS A 276 -23.72 16.23 -0.76
N THR A 277 -24.57 17.20 -1.07
CA THR A 277 -24.72 17.77 -2.40
C THR A 277 -23.87 19.04 -2.51
N PHE A 278 -23.16 19.19 -3.63
CA PHE A 278 -22.31 20.33 -3.93
C PHE A 278 -22.83 21.01 -5.18
N ASP A 279 -23.48 22.16 -4.99
CA ASP A 279 -23.81 23.06 -6.09
C ASP A 279 -22.50 23.68 -6.62
N GLY A 280 -22.42 23.87 -7.94
CA GLY A 280 -21.19 24.14 -8.73
C GLY A 280 -20.40 25.42 -8.43
N GLY A 281 -20.20 25.78 -7.16
CA GLY A 281 -19.46 26.95 -6.70
C GLY A 281 -18.89 26.84 -5.28
N GLN A 282 -18.91 25.68 -4.62
CA GLN A 282 -18.25 25.51 -3.32
C GLN A 282 -16.90 24.79 -3.45
N SER A 283 -15.95 25.53 -4.02
CA SER A 283 -14.51 25.25 -4.07
C SER A 283 -13.77 25.60 -2.77
#